data_AF-A0A521PRC8-F1
#
_entry.id   AF-A0A521PRC8-F1
#
_cell.length_a   1.000
_cell.length_b   1.000
_cell.length_c   1.000
_cell.angle_alpha   90.00
_cell.angle_beta   90.00
_cell.angle_gamma   90.00
#
_symmetry.space_group_name_H-M   'P 1'
#
loop_
_entity.id
_entity.type
_entity.pdbx_description
1 polymer ?
#
loop_
_entity_poly.entity_id
_entity_poly.type
_entity_poly.pdbx_seq_one_letter_code
_entity_poly.pdbx_strand_id
1 'polypeptide(L)'
;MAVLTLNRWNLSIGDGQPLAVIAGLNVFEDLDMALYVGRQLKATCAELGLPYVFKASFDKANRSSIRSYRGPGLVEGLEMLAAVKAELDVPICTDLHEIDQAEPVAAVADLVQIPAFLCRQTDLVVATARATAAAGGLLHVKKGQFLAPWDARAIVDKIREATPGQDLTILCERGVSFGYNNLVVDMLGIERMKELGVPVTIDATHAVQLPGADPRSNSVATGGRRDGVPVIARAAVAAGADGVFLEFHPDPDRALCDGPSALPLTAAAGLLKQLKAVHEAVRAA
;
A
#
# COMPACT_ATOMS: atom_id res chain seq x y z
N MET A 1 21.86 -4.44 -2.15
CA MET A 1 20.81 -5.08 -1.34
C MET A 1 20.21 -4.01 -0.45
N ALA A 2 18.95 -3.67 -0.67
CA ALA A 2 18.28 -2.58 0.05
C ALA A 2 17.36 -3.17 1.12
N VAL A 3 17.61 -2.82 2.39
CA VAL A 3 16.78 -3.21 3.53
C VAL A 3 16.46 -1.96 4.33
N LEU A 4 15.18 -1.75 4.61
CA LEU A 4 14.69 -0.67 5.46
C LEU A 4 14.05 -1.25 6.71
N THR A 5 14.26 -0.60 7.86
CA THR A 5 13.80 -1.11 9.15
C THR A 5 13.00 -0.06 9.90
N LEU A 6 11.80 -0.45 10.34
CA LEU A 6 11.04 0.27 11.35
C LEU A 6 11.56 -0.14 12.73
N ASN A 7 12.53 0.60 13.25
CA ASN A 7 13.29 0.22 14.45
C ASN A 7 12.41 -0.04 15.68
N ARG A 8 11.37 0.79 15.91
CA ARG A 8 10.41 0.60 17.01
C ARG A 8 9.71 -0.77 16.96
N TRP A 9 9.51 -1.29 15.76
CA TRP A 9 8.69 -2.47 15.50
C TRP A 9 9.52 -3.73 15.24
N ASN A 10 10.85 -3.61 15.20
CA ASN A 10 11.75 -4.68 14.77
C ASN A 10 11.28 -5.35 13.46
N LEU A 11 10.83 -4.51 12.51
CA LEU A 11 10.26 -4.94 11.23
C LEU A 11 11.14 -4.42 10.10
N SER A 12 11.66 -5.33 9.29
CA SER A 12 12.48 -5.01 8.12
C SER A 12 11.81 -5.42 6.82
N ILE A 13 12.00 -4.62 5.77
CA ILE A 13 11.47 -4.83 4.43
C ILE A 13 12.63 -4.75 3.43
N GLY A 14 12.78 -5.76 2.58
CA GLY A 14 13.80 -5.77 1.53
C GLY A 14 14.46 -7.13 1.30
N ASP A 15 15.66 -7.08 0.71
CA ASP A 15 16.42 -8.27 0.33
C ASP A 15 16.77 -9.14 1.54
N GLY A 16 16.57 -10.45 1.41
CA GLY A 16 16.85 -11.43 2.47
C GLY A 16 15.89 -11.38 3.66
N GLN A 17 14.93 -10.45 3.70
CA GLN A 17 13.92 -10.38 4.76
C GLN A 17 12.70 -11.26 4.42
N PRO A 18 11.90 -11.65 5.43
CA PRO A 18 10.59 -12.25 5.20
C PRO A 18 9.68 -11.35 4.37
N LEU A 19 8.73 -11.94 3.65
CA LEU A 19 7.76 -11.20 2.84
C LEU A 19 6.94 -10.24 3.72
N ALA A 20 7.07 -8.94 3.52
CA ALA A 20 6.30 -7.95 4.28
C ALA A 20 4.84 -7.91 3.82
N VAL A 21 3.91 -7.77 4.76
CA VAL A 21 2.46 -7.69 4.50
C VAL A 21 1.95 -6.34 4.97
N ILE A 22 1.61 -5.46 4.02
CA ILE A 22 0.91 -4.21 4.27
C ILE A 22 -0.57 -4.46 3.94
N ALA A 23 -1.41 -4.65 4.95
CA ALA A 23 -2.80 -5.03 4.69
C ALA A 23 -3.81 -4.46 5.70
N GLY A 24 -5.02 -4.23 5.21
CA GLY A 24 -6.12 -3.73 6.03
C GLY A 24 -7.30 -3.31 5.17
N LEU A 25 -7.81 -2.10 5.39
CA LEU A 25 -9.00 -1.56 4.73
C LEU A 25 -8.64 -0.60 3.58
N ASN A 26 -9.56 -0.43 2.62
CA ASN A 26 -9.43 0.62 1.62
C ASN A 26 -9.56 2.02 2.25
N VAL A 27 -10.58 2.22 3.07
CA VAL A 27 -10.92 3.45 3.79
C VAL A 27 -11.52 3.06 5.14
N PHE A 28 -11.42 3.91 6.15
CA PHE A 28 -12.22 3.72 7.36
C PHE A 28 -13.70 3.87 7.04
N GLU A 29 -14.49 2.89 7.50
CA GLU A 29 -15.96 2.98 7.55
C GLU A 29 -16.41 3.20 9.00
N ASP A 30 -15.83 2.44 9.92
CA ASP A 30 -15.92 2.62 11.38
C ASP A 30 -14.72 1.98 12.08
N LEU A 31 -14.51 2.32 13.36
CA LEU A 31 -13.38 1.85 14.16
C LEU A 31 -13.49 0.36 14.55
N ASP A 32 -14.69 -0.12 14.86
CA ASP A 32 -14.90 -1.51 15.30
C ASP A 32 -14.56 -2.49 14.18
N MET A 33 -14.94 -2.17 12.94
CA MET A 33 -14.58 -2.93 11.75
C MET A 33 -13.06 -2.93 11.53
N ALA A 34 -12.41 -1.77 11.68
CA ALA A 34 -10.96 -1.66 11.53
C ALA A 34 -10.22 -2.52 12.56
N LEU A 35 -10.65 -2.49 13.83
CA LEU A 35 -10.09 -3.32 14.90
C LEU A 35 -10.35 -4.81 14.64
N TYR A 36 -11.55 -5.19 14.20
CA TYR A 36 -11.90 -6.57 13.85
C TYR A 36 -11.00 -7.12 12.72
N VAL A 37 -10.90 -6.38 11.61
CA VAL A 37 -10.07 -6.75 10.45
C VAL A 37 -8.61 -6.80 10.84
N GLY A 38 -8.10 -5.77 11.53
CA GLY A 38 -6.72 -5.70 11.96
C GLY A 38 -6.35 -6.84 12.91
N ARG A 39 -7.23 -7.24 13.83
CA ARG A 39 -7.00 -8.37 14.74
C ARG A 39 -6.88 -9.71 14.00
N GLN A 40 -7.76 -9.95 13.02
CA GLN A 40 -7.72 -11.16 12.19
C GLN A 40 -6.45 -11.22 11.33
N LEU A 41 -6.08 -10.11 10.70
CA LEU A 41 -4.87 -10.02 9.88
C LEU A 41 -3.59 -10.14 10.72
N LYS A 42 -3.54 -9.49 11.89
CA LYS A 42 -2.43 -9.62 12.86
C LYS A 42 -2.25 -11.09 13.28
N ALA A 43 -3.33 -11.76 13.70
CA ALA A 43 -3.27 -13.15 14.12
C ALA A 43 -2.78 -14.07 13.00
N THR A 44 -3.33 -13.90 11.79
CA THR A 44 -2.92 -14.66 10.60
C THR A 44 -1.44 -14.46 10.26
N CYS A 45 -0.97 -13.21 10.26
CA CYS A 45 0.44 -12.93 9.97
C CYS A 45 1.37 -13.48 11.05
N ALA A 46 0.97 -13.40 12.32
CA ALA A 46 1.74 -13.95 13.44
C ALA A 46 1.88 -15.48 13.35
N GLU A 47 0.80 -16.21 13.06
CA GLU A 47 0.86 -17.68 12.83
C GLU A 47 1.77 -18.04 11.66
N LEU A 48 1.82 -17.20 10.62
CA LEU A 48 2.67 -17.40 9.46
C LEU A 48 4.09 -16.84 9.64
N GLY A 49 4.40 -16.13 10.73
CA GLY A 49 5.68 -15.46 10.92
C GLY A 49 5.96 -14.38 9.86
N LEU A 50 4.91 -13.71 9.37
CA LEU A 50 5.00 -12.63 8.39
C LEU A 50 5.00 -11.26 9.08
N PRO A 51 5.91 -10.34 8.73
CA PRO A 51 5.86 -8.97 9.22
C PRO A 51 4.60 -8.26 8.71
N TYR A 52 3.88 -7.60 9.61
CA TYR A 52 2.57 -7.01 9.32
C TYR A 52 2.52 -5.51 9.63
N VAL A 53 1.96 -4.75 8.68
CA VAL A 53 1.63 -3.33 8.83
C VAL A 53 0.14 -3.16 8.51
N PHE A 54 -0.63 -2.60 9.45
CA PHE A 54 -2.05 -2.32 9.22
C PHE A 54 -2.19 -1.12 8.28
N LYS A 55 -3.03 -1.24 7.26
CA LYS A 55 -3.32 -0.14 6.33
C LYS A 55 -4.78 0.28 6.39
N ALA A 56 -5.04 1.59 6.41
CA ALA A 56 -6.33 2.18 6.07
C ALA A 56 -6.12 3.63 5.60
N SER A 57 -7.01 4.14 4.76
CA SER A 57 -7.02 5.56 4.36
C SER A 57 -8.03 6.32 5.21
N PHE A 58 -7.67 7.51 5.70
CA PHE A 58 -8.60 8.42 6.39
C PHE A 58 -9.46 9.23 5.40
N ASP A 59 -8.96 9.45 4.19
CA ASP A 59 -9.65 10.18 3.12
C ASP A 59 -9.39 9.54 1.74
N LYS A 60 -10.39 9.60 0.87
CA LYS A 60 -10.32 9.28 -0.55
C LYS A 60 -10.44 10.57 -1.37
N ALA A 61 -9.33 11.31 -1.47
CA ALA A 61 -9.28 12.60 -2.18
C ALA A 61 -9.48 12.53 -3.71
N ASN A 62 -9.52 11.32 -4.29
CA ASN A 62 -9.48 11.08 -5.72
C ASN A 62 -10.66 10.24 -6.25
N ARG A 63 -11.81 10.25 -5.57
CA ARG A 63 -13.03 9.61 -6.08
C ARG A 63 -13.46 10.26 -7.40
N SER A 64 -13.95 9.46 -8.34
CA SER A 64 -14.46 9.95 -9.64
C SER A 64 -15.71 10.83 -9.52
N SER A 65 -16.51 10.62 -8.48
CA SER A 65 -17.73 11.39 -8.21
C SER A 65 -17.61 12.11 -6.87
N ILE A 66 -18.05 13.38 -6.85
CA ILE A 66 -18.09 14.22 -5.64
C ILE A 66 -19.06 13.69 -4.56
N ARG A 67 -20.02 12.83 -4.95
CA ARG A 67 -21.01 12.24 -4.04
C ARG A 67 -20.55 10.95 -3.38
N SER A 68 -19.41 10.43 -3.80
CA SER A 68 -18.87 9.18 -3.26
C SER A 68 -18.35 9.38 -1.84
N TYR A 69 -18.51 8.35 -0.99
CA TYR A 69 -17.95 8.36 0.36
C TYR A 69 -16.43 8.59 0.34
N ARG A 70 -15.95 9.39 1.28
CA ARG A 70 -14.53 9.77 1.36
C ARG A 70 -13.80 9.22 2.58
N GLY A 71 -14.50 8.76 3.61
CA GLY A 71 -13.89 8.44 4.89
C GLY A 71 -14.17 9.50 5.95
N PRO A 72 -13.64 9.32 7.17
CA PRO A 72 -13.82 10.22 8.30
C PRO A 72 -13.06 11.56 8.17
N GLY A 73 -12.12 11.67 7.23
CA GLY A 73 -11.27 12.84 7.08
C GLY A 73 -10.08 12.84 8.05
N LEU A 74 -9.27 13.90 7.98
CA LEU A 74 -7.94 13.91 8.62
C LEU A 74 -7.98 13.76 10.14
N VAL A 75 -8.76 14.57 10.85
CA VAL A 75 -8.74 14.60 12.33
C VAL A 75 -9.25 13.29 12.91
N GLU A 76 -10.50 12.94 12.63
CA GLU A 76 -11.12 11.71 13.14
C GLU A 76 -10.41 10.45 12.62
N GLY A 77 -9.98 10.43 11.35
CA GLY A 77 -9.28 9.28 10.79
C GLY A 77 -7.90 9.04 11.41
N LEU A 78 -7.16 10.10 11.76
CA LEU A 78 -5.89 9.95 12.48
C LEU A 78 -6.11 9.49 13.93
N GLU A 79 -7.18 9.93 14.59
CA GLU A 79 -7.58 9.40 15.91
C GLU A 79 -7.91 7.90 15.83
N MET A 80 -8.65 7.47 14.81
CA MET A 80 -8.94 6.06 14.56
C MET A 80 -7.67 5.24 14.28
N LEU A 81 -6.75 5.75 13.46
CA LEU A 81 -5.46 5.10 13.19
C LEU A 81 -4.62 4.96 14.46
N ALA A 82 -4.58 6.00 15.29
CA ALA A 82 -3.89 5.98 16.57
C ALA A 82 -4.50 4.95 17.53
N ALA A 83 -5.84 4.85 17.58
CA ALA A 83 -6.53 3.84 18.37
C ALA A 83 -6.19 2.42 17.88
N VAL A 84 -6.25 2.15 16.57
CA VAL A 84 -5.85 0.85 15.99
C VAL A 84 -4.38 0.54 16.33
N LYS A 85 -3.47 1.51 16.19
CA LYS A 85 -2.05 1.36 16.52
C LYS A 85 -1.84 0.95 17.97
N ALA A 86 -2.55 1.59 18.90
CA ALA A 86 -2.43 1.35 20.33
C ALA A 86 -3.06 0.03 20.76
N GLU A 87 -4.26 -0.27 20.28
CA GLU A 87 -5.00 -1.48 20.69
C GLU A 87 -4.43 -2.75 20.06
N LEU A 88 -4.01 -2.68 18.81
CA LEU A 88 -3.47 -3.84 18.10
C LEU A 88 -1.96 -3.95 18.22
N ASP A 89 -1.24 -2.93 18.69
CA ASP A 89 0.22 -2.91 18.78
C ASP A 89 0.88 -3.37 17.46
N VAL A 90 0.57 -2.65 16.38
CA VAL A 90 1.09 -2.89 15.02
C VAL A 90 1.48 -1.55 14.38
N PRO A 91 2.47 -1.54 13.47
CA PRO A 91 2.76 -0.36 12.68
C PRO A 91 1.60 -0.02 11.74
N ILE A 92 1.46 1.27 11.44
CA ILE A 92 0.39 1.84 10.63
C ILE A 92 0.90 2.34 9.27
N CYS A 93 0.13 2.06 8.23
CA CYS A 93 0.27 2.64 6.89
C CYS A 93 -0.98 3.45 6.53
N THR A 94 -0.81 4.72 6.14
CA THR A 94 -1.88 5.54 5.54
C THR A 94 -1.30 6.46 4.48
N ASP A 95 -2.11 6.82 3.50
CA ASP A 95 -1.80 7.85 2.53
C ASP A 95 -2.16 9.26 3.00
N LEU A 96 -1.56 10.25 2.36
CA LEU A 96 -1.89 11.68 2.47
C LEU A 96 -2.10 12.30 1.10
N HIS A 97 -2.72 13.48 1.06
CA HIS A 97 -3.19 14.12 -0.16
C HIS A 97 -2.71 15.57 -0.32
N GLU A 98 -2.40 16.25 0.78
CA GLU A 98 -2.03 17.67 0.80
C GLU A 98 -0.79 17.92 1.68
N ILE A 99 -0.07 19.01 1.42
CA ILE A 99 1.25 19.29 2.03
C ILE A 99 1.16 19.46 3.55
N ASP A 100 0.12 20.14 4.01
CA ASP A 100 -0.15 20.41 5.43
C ASP A 100 -0.54 19.16 6.24
N GLN A 101 -0.86 18.06 5.56
CA GLN A 101 -1.13 16.77 6.19
C GLN A 101 0.16 16.01 6.54
N ALA A 102 1.32 16.39 6.00
CA ALA A 102 2.56 15.63 6.16
C ALA A 102 2.97 15.40 7.62
N GLU A 103 3.01 16.46 8.43
CA GLU A 103 3.36 16.36 9.85
C GLU A 103 2.35 15.58 10.69
N PRO A 104 1.04 15.89 10.67
CA PRO A 104 0.07 15.14 11.49
C PRO A 104 -0.04 13.66 11.07
N VAL A 105 0.09 13.35 9.78
CA VAL A 105 0.10 11.96 9.31
C VAL A 105 1.35 11.22 9.78
N ALA A 106 2.54 11.81 9.63
CA ALA A 106 3.80 11.19 10.06
C ALA A 106 3.89 10.99 11.57
N ALA A 107 3.17 11.79 12.37
CA ALA A 107 3.10 11.59 13.82
C ALA A 107 2.39 10.29 14.22
N VAL A 108 1.48 9.77 13.38
CA VAL A 108 0.70 8.56 13.65
C VAL A 108 1.19 7.37 12.83
N ALA A 109 1.47 7.56 11.54
CA ALA A 109 1.81 6.49 10.61
C ALA A 109 3.30 6.16 10.63
N ASP A 110 3.62 4.86 10.59
CA ASP A 110 4.99 4.36 10.49
C ASP A 110 5.41 4.19 9.03
N LEU A 111 4.44 3.89 8.14
CA LEU A 111 4.58 3.98 6.69
C LEU A 111 3.68 5.10 6.16
N VAL A 112 4.27 6.20 5.68
CA VAL A 112 3.53 7.30 5.07
C VAL A 112 3.47 7.08 3.56
N GLN A 113 2.26 6.89 3.02
CA GLN A 113 2.08 6.51 1.63
C GLN A 113 1.89 7.73 0.72
N ILE A 114 2.71 7.84 -0.32
CA ILE A 114 2.54 8.85 -1.38
C ILE A 114 1.62 8.27 -2.48
N PRO A 115 0.45 8.87 -2.77
CA PRO A 115 -0.49 8.35 -3.76
C PRO A 115 0.07 8.35 -5.19
N ALA A 116 -0.40 7.39 -6.01
CA ALA A 116 0.08 7.19 -7.37
C ALA A 116 -0.05 8.43 -8.26
N PHE A 117 -1.15 9.19 -8.16
CA PHE A 117 -1.36 10.41 -8.94
C PHE A 117 -0.50 11.59 -8.46
N LEU A 118 -0.02 11.53 -7.22
CA LEU A 118 0.72 12.62 -6.58
C LEU A 118 2.22 12.34 -6.48
N CYS A 119 2.68 11.18 -6.92
CA CYS A 119 4.07 10.72 -6.76
C CYS A 119 5.14 11.60 -7.42
N ARG A 120 4.75 12.50 -8.33
CA ARG A 120 5.64 13.48 -8.97
C ARG A 120 5.62 14.87 -8.34
N GLN A 121 4.65 15.18 -7.48
CA GLN A 121 4.43 16.53 -6.94
C GLN A 121 5.55 16.89 -5.96
N THR A 122 6.46 17.78 -6.36
CA THR A 122 7.69 18.05 -5.62
C THR A 122 7.44 18.49 -4.19
N ASP A 123 6.57 19.47 -3.99
CA ASP A 123 6.34 20.04 -2.66
C ASP A 123 5.72 19.01 -1.70
N LEU A 124 4.75 18.22 -2.18
CA LEU A 124 4.15 17.13 -1.40
C LEU A 124 5.20 16.07 -1.05
N VAL A 125 5.98 15.59 -2.03
CA VAL A 125 7.00 14.55 -1.80
C VAL A 125 8.05 15.04 -0.79
N VAL A 126 8.56 16.27 -0.94
CA VAL A 126 9.58 16.84 -0.05
C VAL A 126 9.02 17.04 1.37
N ALA A 127 7.83 17.60 1.51
CA ALA A 127 7.20 17.80 2.83
C ALA A 127 6.95 16.45 3.53
N THR A 128 6.41 15.48 2.80
CA THR A 128 6.17 14.12 3.32
C THR A 128 7.47 13.46 3.75
N ALA A 129 8.52 13.53 2.93
CA ALA A 129 9.80 12.91 3.24
C ALA A 129 10.43 13.47 4.51
N ARG A 130 10.44 14.80 4.66
CA ARG A 130 10.99 15.47 5.84
C ARG A 130 10.22 15.12 7.11
N ALA A 131 8.89 15.18 7.06
CA ALA A 131 8.04 14.85 8.21
C ALA A 131 8.21 13.38 8.62
N THR A 132 8.21 12.47 7.64
CA THR A 132 8.35 11.02 7.87
C THR A 132 9.71 10.67 8.45
N ALA A 133 10.80 11.26 7.91
CA ALA A 133 12.15 11.06 8.44
C ALA A 133 12.30 11.59 9.87
N ALA A 134 11.75 12.78 10.17
CA ALA A 134 11.76 13.34 11.51
C ALA A 134 11.01 12.47 12.53
N ALA A 135 9.95 11.77 12.10
CA ALA A 135 9.18 10.84 12.93
C ALA A 135 9.80 9.43 13.02
N GLY A 136 10.87 9.14 12.26
CA GLY A 136 11.50 7.82 12.19
C GLY A 136 10.68 6.75 11.45
N GLY A 137 9.78 7.18 10.56
CA GLY A 137 9.00 6.30 9.68
C GLY A 137 9.67 6.04 8.33
N LEU A 138 8.96 5.33 7.45
CA LEU A 138 9.37 5.10 6.05
C LEU A 138 8.29 5.61 5.09
N LEU A 139 8.69 5.88 3.85
CA LEU A 139 7.78 6.24 2.76
C LEU A 139 7.39 5.02 1.95
N HIS A 140 6.09 4.86 1.72
CA HIS A 140 5.55 3.88 0.79
C HIS A 140 5.05 4.58 -0.48
N VAL A 141 5.81 4.55 -1.57
CA VAL A 141 5.53 5.37 -2.76
C VAL A 141 4.84 4.53 -3.81
N LYS A 142 3.56 4.81 -4.06
CA LYS A 142 2.81 4.16 -5.16
C LYS A 142 3.32 4.68 -6.49
N LYS A 143 3.81 3.77 -7.36
CA LYS A 143 4.20 4.13 -8.73
C LYS A 143 2.96 4.58 -9.50
N GLY A 144 3.04 5.76 -10.12
CA GLY A 144 2.00 6.26 -11.02
C GLY A 144 1.74 5.28 -12.16
N GLN A 145 0.48 5.09 -12.53
CA GLN A 145 0.07 4.23 -13.66
C GLN A 145 0.58 4.74 -15.02
N PHE A 146 1.16 5.94 -15.03
CA PHE A 146 1.75 6.62 -16.18
C PHE A 146 3.28 6.61 -16.17
N LEU A 147 3.91 5.94 -15.20
CA LEU A 147 5.37 5.90 -15.05
C LEU A 147 5.94 4.54 -15.43
N ALA A 148 7.05 4.57 -16.18
CA ALA A 148 7.90 3.40 -16.34
C ALA A 148 8.67 3.10 -15.02
N PRO A 149 9.10 1.85 -14.80
CA PRO A 149 9.86 1.46 -13.60
C PRO A 149 11.09 2.34 -13.32
N TRP A 150 11.92 2.63 -14.33
CA TRP A 150 13.14 3.42 -14.18
C TRP A 150 12.89 4.91 -13.92
N ASP A 151 11.75 5.45 -14.36
CA ASP A 151 11.38 6.85 -14.11
C ASP A 151 11.08 7.12 -12.63
N ALA A 152 10.83 6.07 -11.84
CA ALA A 152 10.70 6.18 -10.38
C ALA A 152 12.01 6.68 -9.72
N ARG A 153 13.16 6.58 -10.40
CA ARG A 153 14.45 7.13 -9.94
C ARG A 153 14.34 8.60 -9.54
N ALA A 154 13.64 9.42 -10.32
CA ALA A 154 13.49 10.83 -10.03
C ALA A 154 12.72 11.10 -8.71
N ILE A 155 11.87 10.16 -8.28
CA ILE A 155 11.15 10.25 -7.00
C ILE A 155 12.06 9.82 -5.85
N VAL A 156 12.78 8.70 -6.02
CA VAL A 156 13.75 8.22 -5.04
C VAL A 156 14.84 9.25 -4.78
N ASP A 157 15.42 9.83 -5.83
CA ASP A 157 16.49 10.83 -5.72
C ASP A 157 15.97 12.11 -5.06
N LYS A 158 14.75 12.56 -5.39
CA LYS A 158 14.09 13.69 -4.72
C LYS A 158 13.92 13.47 -3.21
N ILE A 159 13.53 12.26 -2.81
CA ILE A 159 13.40 11.91 -1.39
C ILE A 159 14.78 11.95 -0.72
N ARG A 160 15.79 11.31 -1.31
CA ARG A 160 17.17 11.29 -0.78
C ARG A 160 17.75 12.70 -0.62
N GLU A 161 17.51 13.59 -1.57
CA GLU A 161 17.92 15.00 -1.50
C GLU A 161 17.17 15.77 -0.39
N ALA A 162 15.89 15.44 -0.15
CA ALA A 162 15.10 16.03 0.92
C ALA A 162 15.49 15.54 2.32
N THR A 163 16.06 14.34 2.42
CA THR A 163 16.47 13.68 3.67
C THR A 163 17.92 13.12 3.60
N PRO A 164 18.95 13.99 3.48
CA PRO A 164 20.32 13.54 3.32
C PRO A 164 20.78 12.59 4.44
N GLY A 165 21.38 11.46 4.05
CA GLY A 165 21.87 10.44 4.97
C GLY A 165 20.80 9.48 5.52
N GLN A 166 19.55 9.59 5.08
CA GLN A 166 18.47 8.68 5.46
C GLN A 166 17.79 8.10 4.22
N ASP A 167 18.00 6.81 3.97
CA ASP A 167 17.19 6.06 3.01
C ASP A 167 15.90 5.61 3.70
N LEU A 168 14.76 5.96 3.11
CA LEU A 168 13.44 5.65 3.68
C LEU A 168 12.38 5.26 2.64
N THR A 169 12.76 5.08 1.37
CA THR A 169 11.79 4.85 0.29
C THR A 169 11.56 3.37 0.04
N ILE A 170 10.29 2.97 0.08
CA ILE A 170 9.78 1.69 -0.45
C ILE A 170 8.96 2.04 -1.70
N LEU A 171 9.29 1.45 -2.86
CA LEU A 171 8.47 1.61 -4.07
C LEU A 171 7.36 0.57 -4.09
N CYS A 172 6.19 0.94 -4.61
CA CYS A 172 5.04 0.06 -4.69
C CYS A 172 4.46 0.03 -6.11
N GLU A 173 4.57 -1.12 -6.78
CA GLU A 173 3.88 -1.38 -8.05
C GLU A 173 2.36 -1.46 -7.83
N ARG A 174 1.58 -0.96 -8.79
CA ARG A 174 0.10 -0.99 -8.74
C ARG A 174 -0.55 -1.03 -10.13
N GLY A 175 0.21 -1.45 -11.13
CA GLY A 175 -0.17 -1.50 -12.54
C GLY A 175 0.18 -0.22 -13.32
N VAL A 176 0.35 -0.39 -14.63
CA VAL A 176 0.52 0.68 -15.63
C VAL A 176 -0.71 0.70 -16.55
N SER A 177 -1.09 1.87 -17.04
CA SER A 177 -2.19 2.05 -17.98
C SER A 177 -1.95 1.24 -19.26
N PHE A 178 -2.94 0.44 -19.65
CA PHE A 178 -2.89 -0.38 -20.87
C PHE A 178 -4.13 -0.13 -21.73
N GLY A 179 -4.02 0.84 -22.65
CA GLY A 179 -5.16 1.39 -23.35
C GLY A 179 -6.07 2.19 -22.40
N TYR A 180 -7.36 2.27 -22.73
CA TYR A 180 -8.33 2.98 -21.91
C TYR A 180 -8.94 2.07 -20.84
N ASN A 181 -9.13 2.63 -19.64
CA ASN A 181 -9.85 2.01 -18.51
C ASN A 181 -9.31 0.63 -18.07
N ASN A 182 -8.03 0.36 -18.31
CA ASN A 182 -7.43 -0.92 -17.93
C ASN A 182 -5.98 -0.76 -17.46
N LEU A 183 -5.54 -1.72 -16.65
CA LEU A 183 -4.19 -1.81 -16.09
C LEU A 183 -3.58 -3.18 -16.42
N VAL A 184 -2.28 -3.17 -16.66
CA VAL A 184 -1.43 -4.37 -16.73
C VAL A 184 -0.28 -4.22 -15.73
N VAL A 185 0.23 -5.34 -15.21
CA VAL A 185 1.43 -5.35 -14.39
C VAL A 185 2.54 -5.99 -15.21
N ASP A 186 3.58 -5.22 -15.52
CA ASP A 186 4.82 -5.76 -16.09
C ASP A 186 5.69 -6.30 -14.95
N MET A 187 5.76 -7.63 -14.84
CA MET A 187 6.53 -8.30 -13.78
C MET A 187 8.03 -8.05 -13.91
N LEU A 188 8.54 -7.74 -15.11
CA LEU A 188 9.94 -7.35 -15.30
C LEU A 188 10.23 -6.01 -14.62
N GLY A 189 9.22 -5.17 -14.41
CA GLY A 189 9.33 -3.89 -13.74
C GLY A 189 9.69 -3.99 -12.26
N ILE A 190 9.43 -5.12 -11.60
CA ILE A 190 9.78 -5.35 -10.19
C ILE A 190 11.29 -5.23 -10.01
N GLU A 191 12.06 -6.03 -10.76
CA GLU A 191 13.53 -6.01 -10.67
C GLU A 191 14.11 -4.66 -11.11
N ARG A 192 13.53 -4.03 -12.14
CA ARG A 192 13.95 -2.69 -12.59
C ARG A 192 13.78 -1.61 -11.52
N MET A 193 12.77 -1.71 -10.67
CA MET A 193 12.63 -0.80 -9.52
C MET A 193 13.63 -1.14 -8.41
N LYS A 194 13.93 -2.42 -8.18
CA LYS A 194 14.93 -2.84 -7.18
C LYS A 194 16.35 -2.37 -7.51
N GLU A 195 16.71 -2.31 -8.80
CA GLU A 195 17.96 -1.72 -9.31
C GLU A 195 18.15 -0.25 -8.89
N LEU A 196 17.10 0.44 -8.43
CA LEU A 196 17.18 1.80 -7.87
C LEU A 196 17.70 1.86 -6.43
N GLY A 197 17.95 0.69 -5.83
CA GLY A 197 18.51 0.55 -4.48
C GLY A 197 17.48 0.76 -3.38
N VAL A 198 16.25 0.30 -3.58
CA VAL A 198 15.13 0.42 -2.63
C VAL A 198 14.30 -0.87 -2.62
N PRO A 199 13.65 -1.22 -1.49
CA PRO A 199 12.69 -2.32 -1.46
C PRO A 199 11.48 -2.04 -2.37
N VAL A 200 10.91 -3.11 -2.94
CA VAL A 200 9.77 -3.03 -3.86
C VAL A 200 8.62 -3.92 -3.40
N THR A 201 7.43 -3.35 -3.24
CA THR A 201 6.19 -4.06 -2.92
C THR A 201 5.22 -4.07 -4.11
N ILE A 202 4.20 -4.92 -4.03
CA ILE A 202 3.10 -4.98 -5.01
C ILE A 202 1.75 -4.71 -4.35
N ASP A 203 1.07 -3.66 -4.77
CA ASP A 203 -0.35 -3.43 -4.53
C ASP A 203 -1.19 -4.22 -5.53
N ALA A 204 -1.44 -5.49 -5.18
CA ALA A 204 -2.22 -6.39 -6.02
C ALA A 204 -3.71 -6.01 -6.06
N THR A 205 -4.20 -5.31 -5.04
CA THR A 205 -5.61 -4.90 -4.94
C THR A 205 -5.92 -3.82 -5.96
N HIS A 206 -5.06 -2.82 -6.08
CA HIS A 206 -5.28 -1.75 -7.03
C HIS A 206 -4.75 -2.05 -8.44
N ALA A 207 -3.84 -3.02 -8.58
CA ALA A 207 -3.37 -3.49 -9.89
C ALA A 207 -4.47 -4.15 -10.74
N VAL A 208 -5.55 -4.63 -10.10
CA VAL A 208 -6.69 -5.25 -10.79
C VAL A 208 -7.86 -4.31 -11.03
N GLN A 209 -7.70 -3.01 -10.74
CA GLN A 209 -8.73 -2.02 -11.06
C GLN A 209 -8.97 -1.94 -12.57
N LEU A 210 -10.20 -1.58 -12.92
CA LEU A 210 -10.61 -1.08 -14.23
C LEU A 210 -10.92 0.41 -14.05
N PRO A 211 -9.92 1.30 -14.18
CA PRO A 211 -10.07 2.69 -13.75
C PRO A 211 -11.13 3.44 -14.55
N GLY A 212 -11.96 4.21 -13.85
CA GLY A 212 -12.99 5.06 -14.43
C GLY A 212 -14.36 4.38 -14.60
N ALA A 213 -15.33 5.19 -15.03
CA ALA A 213 -16.68 4.75 -15.39
C ALA A 213 -16.65 4.04 -16.74
N ASP A 214 -16.93 2.74 -16.81
CA ASP A 214 -17.10 2.08 -18.13
C ASP A 214 -18.33 2.71 -18.78
N PRO A 215 -18.22 3.42 -19.92
CA PRO A 215 -19.36 4.08 -20.57
C PRO A 215 -20.43 3.10 -21.08
N ARG A 216 -20.13 1.79 -21.11
CA ARG A 216 -21.09 0.70 -21.39
C ARG A 216 -21.83 0.23 -20.14
N SER A 217 -21.41 0.71 -18.97
CA SER A 217 -22.09 0.56 -17.70
C SER A 217 -22.61 1.92 -17.25
N ASN A 218 -23.74 1.98 -16.55
CA ASN A 218 -24.15 3.22 -15.86
C ASN A 218 -23.33 3.45 -14.56
N SER A 219 -22.15 2.84 -14.40
CA SER A 219 -21.32 2.99 -13.21
C SER A 219 -20.47 4.25 -13.31
N VAL A 220 -20.55 5.09 -12.28
CA VAL A 220 -19.67 6.28 -12.09
C VAL A 220 -18.43 5.97 -11.24
N ALA A 221 -18.23 4.71 -10.85
CA ALA A 221 -17.15 4.26 -9.99
C ALA A 221 -16.18 3.32 -10.72
N THR A 222 -14.94 3.27 -10.23
CA THR A 222 -13.90 2.33 -10.70
C THR A 222 -14.35 0.89 -10.47
N GLY A 223 -14.24 0.06 -11.51
CA GLY A 223 -14.47 -1.38 -11.41
C GLY A 223 -13.22 -2.12 -10.90
N GLY A 224 -13.33 -3.45 -10.79
CA GLY A 224 -12.25 -4.28 -10.29
C GLY A 224 -12.37 -5.73 -10.73
N ARG A 225 -11.26 -6.46 -10.66
CA ARG A 225 -11.18 -7.91 -10.90
C ARG A 225 -10.65 -8.59 -9.64
N ARG A 226 -11.44 -8.61 -8.57
CA ARG A 226 -11.12 -9.24 -7.26
C ARG A 226 -10.40 -10.58 -7.41
N ASP A 227 -10.90 -11.46 -8.29
CA ASP A 227 -10.35 -12.80 -8.51
C ASP A 227 -8.91 -12.79 -9.08
N GLY A 228 -8.50 -11.66 -9.67
CA GLY A 228 -7.14 -11.41 -10.13
C GLY A 228 -6.16 -11.03 -9.03
N VAL A 229 -6.61 -10.58 -7.85
CA VAL A 229 -5.71 -10.13 -6.77
C VAL A 229 -4.76 -11.26 -6.34
N PRO A 230 -5.23 -12.50 -6.07
CA PRO A 230 -4.34 -13.61 -5.73
C PRO A 230 -3.35 -13.96 -6.85
N VAL A 231 -3.75 -13.79 -8.12
CA VAL A 231 -2.91 -14.08 -9.28
C VAL A 231 -1.77 -13.06 -9.37
N ILE A 232 -2.09 -11.76 -9.32
CA ILE A 232 -1.09 -10.69 -9.38
C ILE A 232 -0.14 -10.76 -8.18
N ALA A 233 -0.65 -10.99 -6.97
CA ALA A 233 0.18 -11.10 -5.78
C ALA A 233 1.19 -12.26 -5.90
N ARG A 234 0.75 -13.46 -6.29
CA ARG A 234 1.67 -14.61 -6.47
C ARG A 234 2.70 -14.35 -7.56
N ALA A 235 2.29 -13.78 -8.70
CA ALA A 235 3.18 -13.51 -9.82
C ALA A 235 4.27 -12.48 -9.46
N ALA A 236 3.91 -11.39 -8.79
CA ALA A 236 4.87 -10.37 -8.39
C ALA A 236 5.80 -10.83 -7.26
N VAL A 237 5.30 -11.63 -6.31
CA VAL A 237 6.16 -12.27 -5.29
C VAL A 237 7.15 -13.23 -5.96
N ALA A 238 6.70 -14.05 -6.91
CA ALA A 238 7.58 -14.92 -7.69
C ALA A 238 8.60 -14.13 -8.52
N ALA A 239 8.25 -12.92 -8.96
CA ALA A 239 9.15 -12.00 -9.67
C ALA A 239 10.13 -11.24 -8.75
N GLY A 240 10.09 -11.46 -7.43
CA GLY A 240 11.08 -10.93 -6.49
C GLY A 240 10.62 -9.75 -5.63
N ALA A 241 9.33 -9.41 -5.60
CA ALA A 241 8.80 -8.37 -4.71
C ALA A 241 9.09 -8.69 -3.23
N ASP A 242 9.48 -7.66 -2.47
CA ASP A 242 9.85 -7.74 -1.05
C ASP A 242 8.63 -7.70 -0.11
N GLY A 243 7.46 -7.37 -0.64
CA GLY A 243 6.21 -7.34 0.12
C GLY A 243 4.97 -7.19 -0.72
N VAL A 244 3.82 -7.36 -0.09
CA VAL A 244 2.50 -7.21 -0.71
C VAL A 244 1.69 -6.14 0.00
N PHE A 245 0.89 -5.41 -0.78
CA PHE A 245 -0.16 -4.52 -0.31
C PHE A 245 -1.52 -5.12 -0.70
N LEU A 246 -2.38 -5.35 0.29
CA LEU A 246 -3.66 -6.03 0.13
C LEU A 246 -4.77 -5.32 0.93
N GLU A 247 -5.96 -5.19 0.33
CA GLU A 247 -7.12 -4.67 1.03
C GLU A 247 -8.19 -5.75 1.17
N PHE A 248 -8.69 -5.88 2.39
CA PHE A 248 -9.69 -6.85 2.79
C PHE A 248 -10.94 -6.14 3.30
N HIS A 249 -12.07 -6.82 3.20
CA HIS A 249 -13.32 -6.38 3.80
C HIS A 249 -14.10 -7.60 4.33
N PRO A 250 -14.82 -7.51 5.46
CA PRO A 250 -15.68 -8.60 5.94
C PRO A 250 -16.77 -8.97 4.93
N ASP A 251 -17.31 -7.97 4.23
CA ASP A 251 -18.34 -8.13 3.19
C ASP A 251 -18.03 -7.20 1.99
N PRO A 252 -17.12 -7.60 1.08
CA PRO A 252 -16.60 -6.71 0.03
C PRO A 252 -17.66 -6.05 -0.87
N ASP A 253 -18.84 -6.66 -1.01
CA ASP A 253 -19.91 -6.14 -1.85
C ASP A 253 -20.64 -4.96 -1.20
N ARG A 254 -20.44 -4.75 0.11
CA ARG A 254 -20.97 -3.60 0.87
C ARG A 254 -19.92 -2.52 1.16
N ALA A 255 -18.67 -2.71 0.73
CA ALA A 255 -17.60 -1.74 0.99
C ALA A 255 -17.89 -0.37 0.33
N LEU A 256 -17.60 0.72 1.05
CA LEU A 256 -17.90 2.09 0.61
C LEU A 256 -16.92 2.65 -0.45
N CYS A 257 -15.80 1.96 -0.64
CA CYS A 257 -14.81 2.27 -1.68
C CYS A 257 -14.07 1.01 -2.14
N ASP A 258 -13.84 0.90 -3.46
CA ASP A 258 -13.10 -0.19 -4.12
C ASP A 258 -13.55 -1.63 -3.77
N GLY A 259 -14.80 -1.83 -3.35
CA GLY A 259 -15.41 -3.15 -3.12
C GLY A 259 -15.17 -4.19 -4.23
N PRO A 260 -15.25 -3.83 -5.53
CA PRO A 260 -14.95 -4.75 -6.63
C PRO A 260 -13.52 -5.31 -6.68
N SER A 261 -12.58 -4.72 -5.93
CA SER A 261 -11.18 -5.18 -5.82
C SER A 261 -10.82 -5.66 -4.42
N ALA A 262 -11.58 -5.29 -3.39
CA ALA A 262 -11.36 -5.75 -2.02
C ALA A 262 -11.56 -7.27 -1.90
N LEU A 263 -10.64 -7.93 -1.18
CA LEU A 263 -10.73 -9.36 -0.90
C LEU A 263 -11.66 -9.64 0.29
N PRO A 264 -12.38 -10.77 0.32
CA PRO A 264 -13.08 -11.20 1.52
C PRO A 264 -12.06 -11.52 2.63
N LEU A 265 -12.29 -11.03 3.85
CA LEU A 265 -11.39 -11.23 4.98
C LEU A 265 -11.08 -12.71 5.25
N THR A 266 -12.05 -13.59 5.01
CA THR A 266 -11.91 -15.05 5.17
C THR A 266 -10.87 -15.67 4.23
N ALA A 267 -10.52 -15.01 3.13
CA ALA A 267 -9.49 -15.49 2.20
C ALA A 267 -8.05 -15.14 2.64
N ALA A 268 -7.87 -14.29 3.66
CA ALA A 268 -6.56 -13.78 4.06
C ALA A 268 -5.58 -14.91 4.41
N ALA A 269 -5.97 -15.84 5.29
CA ALA A 269 -5.09 -16.94 5.72
C ALA A 269 -4.64 -17.84 4.57
N GLY A 270 -5.57 -18.22 3.69
CA GLY A 270 -5.26 -19.05 2.54
C GLY A 270 -4.31 -18.36 1.56
N LEU A 271 -4.55 -17.09 1.26
CA LEU A 271 -3.71 -16.31 0.35
C LEU A 271 -2.32 -16.07 0.94
N LEU A 272 -2.21 -15.57 2.17
CA LEU A 272 -0.92 -15.24 2.80
C LEU A 272 -0.03 -16.49 2.96
N LYS A 273 -0.62 -17.65 3.28
CA LYS A 273 0.10 -18.92 3.32
C LYS A 273 0.70 -19.28 1.96
N GLN A 274 -0.04 -19.08 0.88
CA GLN A 274 0.49 -19.31 -0.48
C GLN A 274 1.60 -18.33 -0.82
N LEU A 275 1.42 -17.04 -0.53
CA LEU A 275 2.42 -16.01 -0.84
C LEU A 275 3.73 -16.25 -0.08
N LYS A 276 3.65 -16.63 1.21
CA LYS A 276 4.82 -17.06 1.98
C LYS A 276 5.57 -18.21 1.29
N ALA A 277 4.85 -19.27 0.92
CA ALA A 277 5.46 -20.44 0.28
C ALA A 277 6.12 -20.10 -1.06
N VAL A 278 5.49 -19.24 -1.88
CA VAL A 278 6.09 -18.77 -3.15
C VAL A 278 7.34 -17.95 -2.88
N HIS A 279 7.29 -17.01 -1.93
CA HIS A 279 8.42 -16.16 -1.56
C HIS A 279 9.63 -16.99 -1.09
N GLU A 280 9.41 -17.97 -0.21
CA GLU A 280 10.46 -18.87 0.27
C GLU A 280 11.04 -19.72 -0.85
N ALA A 281 10.20 -20.25 -1.75
CA ALA A 281 10.64 -21.11 -2.85
C ALA A 281 11.56 -20.40 -3.86
N VAL A 282 11.29 -19.14 -4.19
CA VAL A 282 12.10 -18.39 -5.17
C VAL A 282 13.36 -17.76 -4.57
N ARG A 283 13.48 -17.71 -3.23
CA ARG A 283 14.66 -17.18 -2.51
C ARG A 283 15.57 -18.25 -1.93
N ALA A 284 15.18 -19.52 -1.98
CA ALA A 284 16.01 -20.64 -1.53
C ALA A 284 17.10 -21.06 -2.53
N ALA A 285 17.23 -20.35 -3.66
CA ALA A 285 18.16 -20.63 -4.76
C ALA A 285 19.42 -19.75 -4.69
#